data_AF-A0A1R1B220-F1
#
_entry.id   AF-A0A1R1B220-F1
#
_cell.length_a   1.000
_cell.length_b   1.000
_cell.length_c   1.000
_cell.angle_alpha   90.00
_cell.angle_beta   90.00
_cell.angle_gamma   90.00
#
_symmetry.space_group_name_H-M   'P 1'
#
loop_
_entity.id
_entity.type
_entity.pdbx_description
1 polymer ?
#
loop_
_entity_poly.entity_id
_entity_poly.type
_entity_poly.pdbx_seq_one_letter_code
_entity_poly.pdbx_strand_id
1 'polypeptide(L)'
;MRLVRKSLLTLCSLLLAVSVLIPQTTVHAADQKWMNQVWSEYQSYNKKTVNAYNTYQKQADKKYQQFYDESHASLDQLERTVLEDQKQWDEKLQADLDQLKLKYEGNRDLKDKLAQYERFINPSYLNSPMWKYANAANRHYLNSTLWKLSKEMNEDYLNSLMWTYKKTIDPDYLNSSAWKFNKTVSETYLNSPMWKLRNGSSTSYLNSPMWKYKHGKISKATAKSQYSKLFKEQTTAISKSNAARKSEIEKMASGTQKKIGELYKETVITLETRREEALKSISDLRIEITGEGLQWETLLVERP
;
A
#
# COMPACT_ATOMS: atom_id res chain seq x y z
N MET A 1 33.97 -69.16 10.44
CA MET A 1 34.95 -69.63 11.43
C MET A 1 36.34 -69.28 10.91
N ARG A 2 37.06 -68.36 11.59
CA ARG A 2 38.51 -68.02 11.49
C ARG A 2 39.05 -67.54 10.12
N LEU A 3 40.01 -66.63 9.97
CA LEU A 3 40.80 -65.65 10.73
C LEU A 3 41.52 -64.86 9.60
N VAL A 4 41.39 -63.54 9.42
CA VAL A 4 42.15 -62.46 10.10
C VAL A 4 43.63 -62.38 9.66
N ARG A 5 43.95 -61.25 8.97
CA ARG A 5 45.19 -60.43 9.05
C ARG A 5 46.49 -61.04 8.49
N LYS A 6 47.52 -60.31 8.04
CA LYS A 6 47.83 -58.89 7.79
C LYS A 6 49.22 -58.87 7.11
N SER A 7 49.42 -57.91 6.20
CA SER A 7 50.60 -57.03 6.06
C SER A 7 52.00 -57.63 5.77
N LEU A 8 52.74 -57.09 4.79
CA LEU A 8 53.68 -55.95 4.95
C LEU A 8 54.62 -55.78 3.70
N LEU A 9 54.61 -54.57 3.12
CA LEU A 9 55.70 -53.75 2.52
C LEU A 9 56.88 -54.37 1.74
N THR A 10 57.12 -53.88 0.50
CA THR A 10 58.24 -53.00 0.03
C THR A 10 58.33 -53.01 -1.52
N LEU A 11 58.08 -51.89 -2.23
CA LEU A 11 58.98 -50.79 -2.68
C LEU A 11 59.70 -51.06 -4.03
N CYS A 12 59.31 -50.30 -5.07
CA CYS A 12 60.15 -49.47 -5.96
C CYS A 12 59.64 -49.35 -7.42
N SER A 13 59.21 -48.12 -7.74
CA SER A 13 59.47 -47.35 -8.98
C SER A 13 59.18 -47.94 -10.36
N LEU A 14 58.22 -47.32 -11.07
CA LEU A 14 58.50 -46.72 -12.38
C LEU A 14 57.44 -45.67 -12.75
N LEU A 15 57.93 -44.44 -12.92
CA LEU A 15 57.27 -43.32 -13.58
C LEU A 15 56.93 -43.71 -15.03
N LEU A 16 55.65 -43.67 -15.38
CA LEU A 16 55.21 -43.46 -16.76
C LEU A 16 54.33 -42.21 -16.78
N ALA A 17 54.99 -41.08 -17.03
CA ALA A 17 54.34 -39.85 -17.43
C ALA A 17 53.77 -40.05 -18.84
N VAL A 18 52.52 -40.50 -18.93
CA VAL A 18 51.74 -40.40 -20.16
C VAL A 18 51.16 -39.00 -20.19
N SER A 19 51.90 -38.07 -20.79
CA SER A 19 51.37 -36.78 -21.23
C SER A 19 50.34 -37.03 -22.33
N VAL A 20 49.08 -37.22 -21.94
CA VAL A 20 47.95 -37.17 -22.88
C VAL A 20 47.87 -35.75 -23.41
N LEU A 21 48.40 -35.54 -24.61
CA LEU A 21 48.18 -34.35 -25.42
C LEU A 21 46.69 -34.28 -25.78
N ILE A 22 45.88 -33.71 -24.87
CA ILE A 22 44.56 -33.24 -25.23
C ILE A 22 44.78 -32.10 -26.23
N PRO A 23 44.21 -32.15 -27.46
CA PRO A 23 44.36 -31.08 -28.42
C PRO A 23 43.92 -29.76 -27.79
N GLN A 24 44.79 -28.75 -27.76
CA GLN A 24 44.52 -27.44 -27.15
C GLN A 24 43.19 -26.84 -27.63
N THR A 25 42.78 -27.16 -28.86
CA THR A 25 41.50 -26.76 -29.48
C THR A 25 40.26 -27.23 -28.70
N THR A 26 40.30 -28.42 -28.09
CA THR A 26 39.15 -28.97 -27.35
C THR A 26 39.00 -28.36 -25.95
N VAL A 27 40.11 -28.03 -25.30
CA VAL A 27 40.15 -27.35 -23.99
C VAL A 27 39.66 -25.91 -24.13
N HIS A 28 40.11 -25.19 -25.16
CA HIS A 28 39.64 -23.82 -25.44
C HIS A 28 38.13 -23.76 -25.73
N ALA A 29 37.58 -24.71 -26.49
CA ALA A 29 36.15 -24.79 -26.77
C ALA A 29 35.32 -25.07 -25.50
N ALA A 30 35.78 -25.98 -24.63
CA ALA A 30 35.09 -26.32 -23.38
C ALA A 30 35.11 -25.17 -22.35
N ASP A 31 36.14 -24.34 -22.37
CA ASP A 31 36.28 -23.17 -21.50
C ASP A 31 35.40 -22.01 -21.96
N GLN A 32 35.35 -21.76 -23.27
CA GLN A 32 34.44 -20.78 -23.85
C GLN A 32 32.97 -21.18 -23.61
N LYS A 33 32.64 -22.47 -23.75
CA LYS A 33 31.30 -23.00 -23.46
C LYS A 33 30.87 -22.71 -22.02
N TRP A 34 31.76 -22.93 -21.05
CA TRP A 34 31.45 -22.68 -19.64
C TRP A 34 31.25 -21.18 -19.33
N MET A 35 32.10 -20.29 -19.86
CA MET A 35 31.93 -18.85 -19.67
C MET A 35 30.64 -18.33 -20.31
N ASN A 36 30.30 -18.81 -21.51
CA ASN A 36 29.04 -18.49 -22.17
C ASN A 36 27.83 -19.00 -21.35
N GLN A 37 27.94 -20.18 -20.75
CA GLN A 37 26.92 -20.71 -19.86
C GLN A 37 26.70 -19.82 -18.63
N VAL A 38 27.77 -19.39 -17.95
CA VAL A 38 27.70 -18.46 -16.81
C VAL A 38 26.96 -17.18 -17.19
N TRP A 39 27.30 -16.59 -18.33
CA TRP A 39 26.63 -15.39 -18.81
C TRP A 39 25.15 -15.63 -19.11
N SER A 40 24.82 -16.74 -19.78
CA SER A 40 23.44 -17.12 -20.09
C SER A 40 22.60 -17.37 -18.83
N GLU A 41 23.17 -17.99 -17.80
CA GLU A 41 22.53 -18.22 -16.50
C GLU A 41 22.18 -16.89 -15.82
N TYR A 42 23.13 -15.95 -15.78
CA TYR A 42 22.88 -14.60 -15.28
C TYR A 42 21.77 -13.89 -16.08
N GLN A 43 21.83 -13.90 -17.42
CA GLN A 43 20.82 -13.23 -18.25
C GLN A 43 19.42 -13.79 -17.99
N SER A 44 19.30 -15.12 -17.89
CA SER A 44 18.05 -15.80 -17.55
C SER A 44 17.54 -15.39 -16.16
N TYR A 45 18.41 -15.40 -15.15
CA TYR A 45 18.07 -14.99 -13.80
C TYR A 45 17.62 -13.52 -13.73
N ASN A 46 18.36 -12.62 -14.39
CA ASN A 46 18.05 -11.20 -14.46
C ASN A 46 16.68 -10.96 -15.09
N LYS A 47 16.46 -11.54 -16.29
CA LYS A 47 15.17 -11.44 -17.00
C LYS A 47 14.01 -11.92 -16.13
N LYS A 48 14.15 -13.10 -15.49
CA LYS A 48 13.13 -13.63 -14.58
C LYS A 48 12.86 -12.68 -13.41
N THR A 49 13.91 -12.15 -12.79
CA THR A 49 13.81 -11.30 -11.61
C THR A 49 13.18 -9.95 -11.93
N VAL A 50 13.61 -9.29 -13.01
CA VAL A 50 13.06 -8.01 -13.48
C VAL A 50 11.60 -8.18 -13.90
N ASN A 51 11.26 -9.26 -14.62
CA ASN A 51 9.87 -9.54 -14.98
C ASN A 51 8.99 -9.74 -13.74
N ALA A 52 9.47 -10.48 -12.74
CA ALA A 52 8.75 -10.68 -11.50
C ALA A 52 8.54 -9.37 -10.72
N TYR A 53 9.55 -8.48 -10.70
CA TYR A 53 9.42 -7.13 -10.13
C TYR A 53 8.39 -6.29 -10.89
N ASN A 54 8.48 -6.21 -12.22
CA ASN A 54 7.56 -5.43 -13.05
C ASN A 54 6.11 -5.91 -12.89
N THR A 55 5.89 -7.22 -12.85
CA THR A 55 4.56 -7.79 -12.60
C THR A 55 4.05 -7.42 -11.21
N TYR A 56 4.89 -7.52 -10.18
CA TYR A 56 4.52 -7.14 -8.82
C TYR A 56 4.18 -5.65 -8.72
N GLN A 57 5.01 -4.78 -9.29
CA GLN A 57 4.78 -3.33 -9.29
C GLN A 57 3.42 -2.99 -9.90
N LYS A 58 3.13 -3.51 -11.10
CA LYS A 58 1.83 -3.32 -11.77
C LYS A 58 0.65 -3.79 -10.90
N GLN A 59 0.82 -4.90 -10.18
CA GLN A 59 -0.22 -5.39 -9.26
C GLN A 59 -0.39 -4.49 -8.03
N ALA A 60 0.71 -3.96 -7.47
CA ALA A 60 0.66 -3.02 -6.36
C ALA A 60 -0.04 -1.72 -6.78
N ASP A 61 0.31 -1.16 -7.94
CA ASP A 61 -0.31 0.05 -8.50
C ASP A 61 -1.82 -0.17 -8.74
N LYS A 62 -2.19 -1.30 -9.35
CA LYS A 62 -3.59 -1.65 -9.58
C LYS A 62 -4.38 -1.77 -8.28
N LYS A 63 -3.82 -2.45 -7.27
CA LYS A 63 -4.49 -2.61 -5.96
C LYS A 63 -4.66 -1.28 -5.24
N TYR A 64 -3.66 -0.41 -5.33
CA TYR A 64 -3.75 0.95 -4.79
C TYR A 64 -4.85 1.74 -5.48
N GLN A 65 -4.87 1.76 -6.82
CA GLN A 65 -5.88 2.50 -7.57
C GLN A 65 -7.29 1.99 -7.27
N GLN A 66 -7.48 0.67 -7.26
CA GLN A 66 -8.78 0.08 -6.90
C GLN A 66 -9.24 0.51 -5.51
N PHE A 67 -8.36 0.43 -4.51
CA PHE A 67 -8.70 0.86 -3.15
C PHE A 67 -8.97 2.37 -3.07
N TYR A 68 -8.21 3.18 -3.81
CA TYR A 68 -8.42 4.63 -3.91
C TYR A 68 -9.82 4.95 -4.47
N ASP A 69 -10.17 4.35 -5.62
CA ASP A 69 -11.44 4.57 -6.30
C ASP A 69 -12.63 4.11 -5.43
N GLU A 70 -12.54 2.90 -4.86
CA GLU A 70 -13.58 2.34 -3.98
C GLU A 70 -13.81 3.19 -2.72
N SER A 71 -12.72 3.69 -2.12
CA SER A 71 -12.82 4.56 -0.94
C SER A 71 -13.50 5.87 -1.30
N HIS A 72 -13.12 6.53 -2.41
CA HIS A 72 -13.72 7.79 -2.84
C HIS A 72 -15.18 7.63 -3.23
N ALA A 73 -15.54 6.55 -3.94
CA ALA A 73 -16.92 6.24 -4.25
C ALA A 73 -17.77 6.07 -2.97
N SER A 74 -17.22 5.43 -1.94
CA SER A 74 -17.90 5.26 -0.64
C SER A 74 -18.08 6.60 0.08
N LEU A 75 -17.06 7.48 0.06
CA LEU A 75 -17.15 8.83 0.63
C LEU A 75 -18.20 9.68 -0.08
N ASP A 76 -18.18 9.70 -1.42
CA ASP A 76 -19.11 10.50 -2.22
C ASP A 76 -20.56 9.99 -2.04
N GLN A 77 -20.75 8.67 -1.90
CA GLN A 77 -22.06 8.11 -1.59
C GLN A 77 -22.55 8.51 -0.20
N LEU A 78 -21.68 8.45 0.82
CA LEU A 78 -22.00 8.89 2.17
C LEU A 78 -22.39 10.37 2.21
N GLU A 79 -21.60 11.23 1.55
CA GLU A 79 -21.89 12.65 1.43
C GLU A 79 -23.24 12.89 0.76
N ARG A 80 -23.50 12.25 -0.39
CA ARG A 80 -24.78 12.36 -1.09
C ARG A 80 -25.96 11.97 -0.20
N THR A 81 -25.87 10.84 0.51
CA THR A 81 -26.95 10.38 1.41
C THR A 81 -27.27 11.43 2.48
N VAL A 82 -26.23 12.00 3.11
CA VAL A 82 -26.41 12.98 4.18
C VAL A 82 -26.91 14.32 3.67
N LEU A 83 -26.45 14.79 2.50
CA LEU A 83 -26.93 16.03 1.89
C LEU A 83 -28.40 15.93 1.47
N GLU A 84 -28.82 14.77 0.95
CA GLU A 84 -30.22 14.53 0.59
C GLU A 84 -31.11 14.49 1.84
N ASP A 85 -30.69 13.82 2.92
CA ASP A 85 -31.42 13.83 4.18
C ASP A 85 -31.55 15.26 4.78
N GLN A 86 -30.46 16.04 4.74
CA GLN A 86 -30.49 17.45 5.18
C GLN A 86 -31.50 18.27 4.40
N LYS A 87 -31.56 18.09 3.07
CA LYS A 87 -32.53 18.77 2.22
C LYS A 87 -33.97 18.38 2.58
N GLN A 88 -34.23 17.08 2.75
CA GLN A 88 -35.57 16.59 3.12
C GLN A 88 -36.03 17.14 4.48
N TRP A 89 -35.12 17.21 5.46
CA TRP A 89 -35.43 17.80 6.76
C TRP A 89 -35.61 19.30 6.71
N ASP A 90 -34.81 20.03 5.93
CA ASP A 90 -34.98 21.48 5.75
C ASP A 90 -36.39 21.79 5.21
N GLU A 91 -36.81 21.10 4.15
CA GLU A 91 -38.15 21.23 3.57
C GLU A 91 -39.26 20.88 4.57
N LYS A 92 -39.12 19.75 5.27
CA LYS A 92 -40.12 19.26 6.23
C LYS A 92 -40.26 20.18 7.44
N LEU A 93 -39.14 20.64 8.00
CA LEU A 93 -39.12 21.48 9.20
C LEU A 93 -39.59 22.90 8.90
N GLN A 94 -39.27 23.42 7.72
CA GLN A 94 -39.78 24.73 7.28
C GLN A 94 -41.29 24.69 7.10
N ALA A 95 -41.83 23.65 6.46
CA ALA A 95 -43.28 23.47 6.32
C ALA A 95 -43.98 23.34 7.68
N ASP A 96 -43.39 22.60 8.63
CA ASP A 96 -43.90 22.49 10.00
C ASP A 96 -43.89 23.86 10.71
N LEU A 97 -42.80 24.62 10.63
CA LEU A 97 -42.73 25.98 11.19
C LEU A 97 -43.81 26.90 10.62
N ASP A 98 -44.05 26.88 9.31
CA ASP A 98 -45.06 27.71 8.66
C ASP A 98 -46.48 27.36 9.17
N GLN A 99 -46.78 26.08 9.35
CA GLN A 99 -48.03 25.62 9.96
C GLN A 99 -48.16 26.06 11.42
N LEU A 100 -47.08 25.98 12.21
CA LEU A 100 -47.08 26.41 13.60
C LEU A 100 -47.30 27.93 13.72
N LYS A 101 -46.65 28.73 12.87
CA LYS A 101 -46.81 30.19 12.84
C LYS A 101 -48.26 30.58 12.51
N LEU A 102 -48.91 29.88 11.58
CA LEU A 102 -50.31 30.09 11.24
C LEU A 102 -51.25 29.68 12.39
N LYS A 103 -51.03 28.50 12.98
CA LYS A 103 -51.91 27.95 14.04
C LYS A 103 -51.88 28.77 15.33
N TYR A 104 -50.71 29.29 15.69
CA TYR A 104 -50.49 30.02 16.95
C TYR A 104 -50.32 31.53 16.75
N GLU A 105 -50.83 32.06 15.63
CA GLU A 105 -50.79 33.50 15.35
C GLU A 105 -51.42 34.30 16.50
N GLY A 106 -50.71 35.36 16.94
CA GLY A 106 -51.16 36.21 18.03
C GLY A 106 -50.97 35.64 19.45
N ASN A 107 -50.56 34.37 19.60
CA ASN A 107 -50.24 33.80 20.90
C ASN A 107 -48.89 34.32 21.42
N ARG A 108 -48.96 35.28 22.36
CA ARG A 108 -47.77 35.93 22.93
C ARG A 108 -46.87 34.98 23.70
N ASP A 109 -47.44 33.95 24.34
CA ASP A 109 -46.71 33.01 25.19
C ASP A 109 -45.86 32.03 24.36
N LEU A 110 -46.24 31.78 23.10
CA LEU A 110 -45.52 30.87 22.20
C LEU A 110 -44.58 31.58 21.23
N LYS A 111 -44.61 32.91 21.17
CA LYS A 111 -43.80 33.70 20.22
C LYS A 111 -42.31 33.40 20.34
N ASP A 112 -41.78 33.35 21.55
CA ASP A 112 -40.35 33.11 21.78
C ASP A 112 -39.94 31.67 21.43
N LYS A 113 -40.81 30.70 21.71
CA LYS A 113 -40.59 29.29 21.33
C LYS A 113 -40.60 29.09 19.81
N LEU A 114 -41.50 29.76 19.09
CA LEU A 114 -41.54 29.71 17.62
C LEU A 114 -40.28 30.34 17.00
N ALA A 115 -39.80 31.46 17.55
CA ALA A 115 -38.55 32.07 17.13
C ALA A 115 -37.34 31.18 17.45
N GLN A 116 -37.35 30.46 18.58
CA GLN A 116 -36.34 29.47 18.91
C GLN A 116 -36.38 28.28 17.94
N TYR A 117 -37.57 27.80 17.58
CA TYR A 117 -37.76 26.72 16.62
C TYR A 117 -37.19 27.09 15.26
N GLU A 118 -37.50 28.29 14.75
CA GLU A 118 -36.94 28.85 13.52
C GLU A 118 -35.41 28.88 13.53
N ARG A 119 -34.79 29.26 14.66
CA ARG A 119 -33.32 29.20 14.81
C ARG A 119 -32.81 27.77 14.83
N PHE A 120 -33.53 26.85 15.45
CA PHE A 120 -33.10 25.46 15.62
C PHE A 120 -33.06 24.71 14.29
N ILE A 121 -34.06 24.94 13.43
CA ILE A 121 -34.19 24.28 12.13
C ILE A 121 -33.30 24.91 11.06
N ASN A 122 -32.84 26.16 11.24
CA ASN A 122 -32.03 26.85 10.25
C ASN A 122 -30.59 26.32 10.22
N PRO A 123 -30.13 25.72 9.09
CA PRO A 123 -28.78 25.15 8.98
C PRO A 123 -27.67 26.21 8.88
N SER A 124 -28.02 27.48 8.66
CA SER A 124 -27.09 28.61 8.62
C SER A 124 -26.97 29.35 9.95
N TYR A 125 -27.85 29.06 10.92
CA TYR A 125 -27.79 29.70 12.24
C TYR A 125 -26.70 29.04 13.08
N LEU A 126 -25.60 29.75 13.32
CA LEU A 126 -24.43 29.22 14.02
C LEU A 126 -24.81 28.51 15.33
N ASN A 127 -24.27 27.31 15.52
CA ASN A 127 -24.51 26.44 16.67
C ASN A 127 -25.96 25.94 16.85
N SER A 128 -26.87 26.21 15.89
CA SER A 128 -28.18 25.54 15.89
C SER A 128 -28.01 24.02 15.76
N PRO A 129 -29.01 23.23 16.21
CA PRO A 129 -29.06 21.80 15.95
C PRO A 129 -28.81 21.45 14.47
N MET A 130 -29.53 22.08 13.53
CA MET A 130 -29.33 21.80 12.10
C MET A 130 -27.98 22.30 11.58
N TRP A 131 -27.44 23.40 12.08
CA TRP A 131 -26.09 23.86 11.70
C TRP A 131 -25.02 22.85 12.11
N LYS A 132 -25.12 22.26 13.31
CA LYS A 132 -24.15 21.25 13.77
C LYS A 132 -24.18 20.01 12.87
N TYR A 133 -25.37 19.59 12.45
CA TYR A 133 -25.53 18.47 11.53
C TYR A 133 -24.99 18.79 10.13
N ALA A 134 -25.43 19.91 9.55
CA ALA A 134 -24.96 20.41 8.25
C ALA A 134 -23.43 20.57 8.21
N ASN A 135 -22.86 21.17 9.25
CA ASN A 135 -21.44 21.43 9.33
C ASN A 135 -20.61 20.15 9.46
N ALA A 136 -21.10 19.14 10.18
CA ALA A 136 -20.43 17.84 10.27
C ALA A 136 -20.33 17.13 8.90
N ALA A 137 -21.35 17.31 8.06
CA ALA A 137 -21.46 16.73 6.72
C ALA A 137 -20.75 17.52 5.62
N ASN A 138 -20.27 18.73 5.87
CA ASN A 138 -19.65 19.54 4.83
C ASN A 138 -18.19 19.13 4.60
N ARG A 139 -17.88 18.43 3.51
CA ARG A 139 -16.50 17.98 3.19
C ARG A 139 -15.49 19.11 3.04
N HIS A 140 -15.95 20.34 2.77
CA HIS A 140 -15.11 21.51 2.54
C HIS A 140 -14.92 22.37 3.80
N TYR A 141 -15.70 22.10 4.85
CA TYR A 141 -15.55 22.80 6.12
C TYR A 141 -14.40 22.18 6.92
N LEU A 142 -13.38 22.99 7.21
CA LEU A 142 -12.20 22.54 7.94
C LEU A 142 -12.59 21.89 9.28
N ASN A 143 -12.03 20.71 9.55
CA ASN A 143 -12.30 19.90 10.75
C ASN A 143 -13.72 19.34 10.87
N SER A 144 -14.58 19.45 9.85
CA SER A 144 -15.83 18.67 9.81
C SER A 144 -15.54 17.17 9.81
N THR A 145 -16.57 16.38 10.11
CA THR A 145 -16.47 14.92 10.12
C THR A 145 -16.09 14.40 8.72
N LEU A 146 -16.78 14.83 7.66
CA LEU A 146 -16.43 14.43 6.29
C LEU A 146 -15.09 14.99 5.82
N TRP A 147 -14.70 16.19 6.23
CA TRP A 147 -13.38 16.74 5.88
C TRP A 147 -12.26 15.88 6.44
N LYS A 148 -12.35 15.41 7.68
CA LYS A 148 -11.32 14.57 8.30
C LYS A 148 -11.10 13.27 7.51
N LEU A 149 -12.18 12.60 7.13
CA LEU A 149 -12.12 11.40 6.29
C LEU A 149 -11.54 11.70 4.91
N SER A 150 -12.07 12.71 4.23
CA SER A 150 -11.61 13.16 2.89
C SER A 150 -10.12 13.50 2.88
N LYS A 151 -9.64 14.21 3.90
CA LYS A 151 -8.23 14.59 4.06
C LYS A 151 -7.31 13.37 4.17
N GLU A 152 -7.69 12.34 4.94
CA GLU A 152 -6.87 11.12 5.06
C GLU A 152 -6.89 10.24 3.79
N MET A 153 -7.95 10.35 2.99
CA MET A 153 -8.07 9.66 1.69
C MET A 153 -7.41 10.40 0.52
N ASN A 154 -7.07 11.68 0.69
CA ASN A 154 -6.49 12.49 -0.36
C ASN A 154 -5.00 12.15 -0.57
N GLU A 155 -4.62 11.73 -1.78
CA GLU A 155 -3.25 11.33 -2.12
C GLU A 155 -2.25 12.49 -2.29
N ASP A 156 -2.73 13.72 -2.39
CA ASP A 156 -1.93 14.95 -2.50
C ASP A 156 -1.78 15.66 -1.15
N TYR A 157 -2.58 15.28 -0.15
CA TYR A 157 -2.46 15.83 1.20
C TYR A 157 -1.26 15.20 1.91
N LEU A 158 -0.24 16.01 2.19
CA LEU A 158 0.99 15.55 2.83
C LEU A 158 0.71 14.81 4.15
N ASN A 159 1.33 13.63 4.30
CA ASN A 159 1.18 12.74 5.46
C ASN A 159 -0.23 12.17 5.68
N SER A 160 -1.16 12.31 4.72
CA SER A 160 -2.38 11.52 4.75
C SER A 160 -2.06 10.03 4.64
N LEU A 161 -3.02 9.19 5.05
CA LEU A 161 -2.91 7.74 4.86
C LEU A 161 -2.68 7.38 3.39
N MET A 162 -3.46 7.97 2.48
CA MET A 162 -3.38 7.65 1.05
C MET A 162 -2.11 8.17 0.39
N TRP A 163 -1.62 9.36 0.78
CA TRP A 163 -0.33 9.90 0.35
C TRP A 163 0.82 8.97 0.79
N THR A 164 0.80 8.53 2.05
CA THR A 164 1.83 7.65 2.60
C THR A 164 1.86 6.30 1.88
N TYR A 165 0.69 5.74 1.58
CA TYR A 165 0.59 4.52 0.81
C TYR A 165 1.12 4.70 -0.62
N LYS A 166 0.69 5.75 -1.34
CA LYS A 166 1.18 6.10 -2.68
C LYS A 166 2.70 6.19 -2.73
N LYS A 167 3.29 6.93 -1.79
CA LYS A 167 4.75 7.10 -1.72
C LYS A 167 5.49 5.81 -1.38
N THR A 168 4.88 4.89 -0.67
CA THR A 168 5.48 3.58 -0.35
C THR A 168 5.63 2.70 -1.60
N ILE A 169 4.66 2.76 -2.51
CA ILE A 169 4.62 1.97 -3.74
C ILE A 169 5.26 2.67 -4.95
N ASP A 170 5.54 3.96 -4.85
CA ASP A 170 6.16 4.75 -5.91
C ASP A 170 7.66 4.40 -6.08
N PRO A 171 8.09 3.83 -7.22
CA PRO A 171 9.49 3.46 -7.45
C PRO A 171 10.41 4.66 -7.67
N ASP A 172 9.87 5.86 -7.90
CA ASP A 172 10.62 7.10 -8.10
C ASP A 172 10.74 7.91 -6.81
N TYR A 173 9.90 7.62 -5.80
CA TYR A 173 10.02 8.22 -4.48
C TYR A 173 11.24 7.69 -3.72
N LEU A 174 12.23 8.56 -3.51
CA LEU A 174 13.50 8.20 -2.88
C LEU A 174 13.28 7.49 -1.54
N ASN A 175 13.98 6.38 -1.34
CA ASN A 175 13.92 5.54 -0.14
C ASN A 175 12.57 4.85 0.14
N SER A 176 11.58 4.94 -0.75
CA SER A 176 10.37 4.12 -0.66
C SER A 176 10.68 2.62 -0.72
N SER A 177 9.73 1.80 -0.31
CA SER A 177 9.85 0.35 -0.42
C SER A 177 9.95 -0.10 -1.88
N ALA A 178 9.18 0.50 -2.78
CA ALA A 178 9.26 0.25 -4.22
C ALA A 178 10.56 0.72 -4.86
N TRP A 179 11.08 1.89 -4.48
CA TRP A 179 12.37 2.41 -4.95
C TRP A 179 13.50 1.45 -4.54
N LYS A 180 13.51 1.03 -3.27
CA LYS A 180 14.51 0.06 -2.77
C LYS A 180 14.40 -1.27 -3.51
N PHE A 181 13.19 -1.74 -3.81
CA PHE A 181 12.96 -2.95 -4.60
C PHE A 181 13.52 -2.79 -6.02
N ASN A 182 13.18 -1.69 -6.70
CA ASN A 182 13.72 -1.34 -8.03
C ASN A 182 15.25 -1.35 -8.04
N LYS A 183 15.88 -0.70 -7.06
CA LYS A 183 17.36 -0.61 -7.00
C LYS A 183 18.02 -1.96 -6.72
N THR A 184 17.41 -2.82 -5.91
CA THR A 184 17.92 -4.18 -5.68
C THR A 184 17.98 -5.01 -6.95
N VAL A 185 16.96 -4.93 -7.82
CA VAL A 185 16.86 -5.74 -9.04
C VAL A 185 17.49 -5.08 -10.27
N SER A 186 17.89 -3.82 -10.18
CA SER A 186 18.51 -3.09 -11.28
C SER A 186 19.96 -3.52 -11.50
N GLU A 187 20.29 -3.95 -12.71
CA GLU A 187 21.66 -4.26 -13.12
C GLU A 187 22.54 -3.04 -13.39
N THR A 188 21.95 -1.84 -13.45
CA THR A 188 22.63 -0.57 -13.73
C THR A 188 22.82 0.27 -12.47
N TYR A 189 22.07 0.00 -11.40
CA TYR A 189 22.25 0.68 -10.13
C TYR A 189 23.54 0.23 -9.45
N LEU A 190 24.47 1.17 -9.27
CA LEU A 190 25.79 0.89 -8.74
C LEU A 190 25.71 0.14 -7.41
N ASN A 191 26.54 -0.90 -7.28
CA ASN A 191 26.64 -1.74 -6.09
C ASN A 191 25.36 -2.50 -5.69
N SER A 192 24.30 -2.47 -6.50
CA SER A 192 23.14 -3.35 -6.27
C SER A 192 23.57 -4.82 -6.33
N PRO A 193 22.82 -5.73 -5.70
CA PRO A 193 23.04 -7.16 -5.85
C PRO A 193 23.02 -7.64 -7.31
N MET A 194 22.10 -7.12 -8.13
CA MET A 194 22.02 -7.49 -9.55
C MET A 194 23.21 -6.94 -10.35
N TRP A 195 23.67 -5.72 -10.09
CA TRP A 195 24.86 -5.13 -10.69
C TRP A 195 26.13 -5.94 -10.35
N LYS A 196 26.27 -6.37 -9.09
CA LYS A 196 27.37 -7.24 -8.65
C LYS A 196 27.32 -8.58 -9.36
N LEU A 197 26.13 -9.15 -9.52
CA LEU A 197 25.92 -10.42 -10.23
C LEU A 197 26.29 -10.32 -11.71
N ARG A 198 25.82 -9.27 -12.40
CA ARG A 198 26.19 -8.97 -13.80
C ARG A 198 27.69 -8.91 -13.99
N ASN A 199 28.36 -8.11 -13.17
CA ASN A 199 29.79 -7.86 -13.29
C ASN A 199 30.61 -9.10 -12.89
N GLY A 200 30.17 -9.86 -11.88
CA GLY A 200 30.77 -11.16 -11.53
C GLY A 200 30.65 -12.21 -12.63
N SER A 201 29.60 -12.14 -13.45
CA SER A 201 29.34 -13.05 -14.57
C SER A 201 30.02 -12.64 -15.87
N SER A 202 30.55 -11.41 -15.96
CA SER A 202 31.10 -10.84 -17.20
C SER A 202 32.58 -11.19 -17.38
N THR A 203 32.96 -11.62 -18.57
CA THR A 203 34.37 -11.81 -18.97
C THR A 203 35.10 -10.48 -19.28
N SER A 204 34.37 -9.37 -19.36
CA SER A 204 34.91 -8.04 -19.69
C SER A 204 35.06 -7.14 -18.46
N TYR A 205 34.42 -7.48 -17.35
CA TYR A 205 34.51 -6.68 -16.14
C TYR A 205 35.80 -6.99 -15.38
N LEU A 206 36.65 -5.99 -15.21
CA LEU A 206 37.95 -6.14 -14.55
C LEU A 206 37.79 -6.78 -13.17
N ASN A 207 38.69 -7.71 -12.87
CA ASN A 207 38.74 -8.45 -11.60
C ASN A 207 37.53 -9.36 -11.28
N SER A 208 36.56 -9.52 -12.19
CA SER A 208 35.52 -10.54 -12.04
C SER A 208 36.15 -11.95 -12.04
N PRO A 209 35.48 -12.95 -11.45
CA PRO A 209 35.92 -14.36 -11.55
C PRO A 209 36.11 -14.81 -13.00
N MET A 210 35.21 -14.39 -13.91
CA MET A 210 35.27 -14.75 -15.33
C MET A 210 36.43 -14.05 -16.06
N TRP A 211 36.66 -12.76 -15.77
CA TRP A 211 37.78 -12.01 -16.36
C TRP A 211 39.12 -12.59 -15.90
N LYS A 212 39.27 -12.86 -14.60
CA LYS A 212 40.49 -13.45 -14.01
C LYS A 212 40.79 -14.81 -14.64
N TYR A 213 39.77 -15.63 -14.84
CA TYR A 213 39.90 -16.92 -15.52
C TYR A 213 40.35 -16.76 -16.98
N LYS A 214 39.64 -15.92 -17.75
CA LYS A 214 39.93 -15.66 -19.17
C LYS A 214 41.37 -15.19 -19.40
N HIS A 215 41.94 -14.43 -18.45
CA HIS A 215 43.31 -13.90 -18.53
C HIS A 215 44.34 -14.77 -17.81
N GLY A 216 44.00 -16.02 -17.48
CA GLY A 216 44.93 -16.99 -16.87
C GLY A 216 45.40 -16.62 -15.46
N LYS A 217 44.71 -15.69 -14.78
CA LYS A 217 45.09 -15.24 -13.43
C LYS A 217 44.68 -16.22 -12.34
N ILE A 218 43.71 -17.10 -12.62
CA ILE A 218 43.22 -18.14 -11.69
C ILE A 218 42.85 -19.43 -12.45
N SER A 219 42.81 -20.56 -11.74
CA SER A 219 42.35 -21.84 -12.31
C SER A 219 40.83 -21.86 -12.55
N LYS A 220 40.36 -22.78 -13.41
CA LYS A 220 38.92 -23.02 -13.65
C LYS A 220 38.18 -23.39 -12.36
N ALA A 221 38.81 -24.21 -11.51
CA ALA A 221 38.23 -24.62 -10.23
C ALA A 221 38.05 -23.42 -9.29
N THR A 222 39.07 -22.56 -9.21
CA THR A 222 39.01 -21.30 -8.43
C THR A 222 37.92 -20.37 -8.97
N ALA A 223 37.84 -20.20 -10.29
CA ALA A 223 36.84 -19.33 -10.92
C ALA A 223 35.41 -19.83 -10.69
N LYS A 224 35.18 -21.14 -10.81
CA LYS A 224 33.90 -21.78 -10.46
C LYS A 224 33.54 -21.53 -8.99
N SER A 225 34.46 -21.78 -8.06
CA SER A 225 34.22 -21.56 -6.63
C SER A 225 33.87 -20.10 -6.32
N GLN A 226 34.65 -19.14 -6.85
CA GLN A 226 34.39 -17.71 -6.65
C GLN A 226 33.05 -17.28 -7.24
N TYR A 227 32.73 -17.73 -8.46
CA TYR A 227 31.44 -17.41 -9.09
C TYR A 227 30.27 -18.03 -8.34
N SER A 228 30.33 -19.31 -7.96
CA SER A 228 29.26 -19.97 -7.21
C SER A 228 29.00 -19.28 -5.87
N LYS A 229 30.05 -18.85 -5.16
CA LYS A 229 29.92 -18.06 -3.93
C LYS A 229 29.22 -16.72 -4.21
N LEU A 230 29.70 -15.96 -5.20
CA LEU A 230 29.11 -14.68 -5.59
C LEU A 230 27.63 -14.83 -6.00
N PHE A 231 27.34 -15.82 -6.84
CA PHE A 231 25.98 -16.10 -7.31
C PHE A 231 25.05 -16.39 -6.12
N LYS A 232 25.46 -17.29 -5.23
CA LYS A 232 24.68 -17.62 -4.03
C LYS A 232 24.44 -16.38 -3.15
N GLU A 233 25.49 -15.61 -2.88
CA GLU A 233 25.40 -14.40 -2.06
C GLU A 233 24.44 -13.36 -2.65
N GLN A 234 24.61 -13.02 -3.93
CA GLN A 234 23.80 -11.97 -4.57
C GLN A 234 22.35 -12.43 -4.77
N THR A 235 22.11 -13.67 -5.21
CA THR A 235 20.73 -14.18 -5.37
C THR A 235 20.01 -14.30 -4.02
N THR A 236 20.71 -14.65 -2.95
CA THR A 236 20.17 -14.62 -1.57
C THR A 236 19.83 -13.20 -1.14
N ALA A 237 20.72 -12.24 -1.39
CA ALA A 237 20.49 -10.83 -1.08
C ALA A 237 19.27 -10.27 -1.83
N ILE A 238 19.13 -10.58 -3.12
CA ILE A 238 17.96 -10.21 -3.94
C ILE A 238 16.69 -10.82 -3.35
N SER A 239 16.68 -12.13 -3.11
CA SER A 239 15.49 -12.82 -2.58
C SER A 239 15.04 -12.23 -1.23
N LYS A 240 15.98 -12.07 -0.29
CA LYS A 240 15.71 -11.50 1.04
C LYS A 240 15.19 -10.06 0.94
N SER A 241 15.85 -9.22 0.14
CA SER A 241 15.43 -7.83 -0.04
C SER A 241 14.06 -7.74 -0.68
N ASN A 242 13.80 -8.50 -1.75
CA ASN A 242 12.51 -8.52 -2.43
C ASN A 242 11.38 -8.97 -1.48
N ALA A 243 11.60 -10.02 -0.69
CA ALA A 243 10.63 -10.48 0.30
C ALA A 243 10.33 -9.40 1.36
N ALA A 244 11.36 -8.73 1.87
CA ALA A 244 11.19 -7.64 2.84
C ALA A 244 10.39 -6.47 2.26
N ARG A 245 10.72 -6.03 1.03
CA ARG A 245 10.02 -4.92 0.37
C ARG A 245 8.56 -5.25 0.07
N LYS A 246 8.28 -6.47 -0.37
CA LYS A 246 6.90 -6.95 -0.56
C LYS A 246 6.10 -6.92 0.74
N SER A 247 6.70 -7.44 1.82
CA SER A 247 6.07 -7.42 3.14
C SER A 247 5.80 -6.00 3.65
N GLU A 248 6.71 -5.06 3.43
CA GLU A 248 6.52 -3.66 3.81
C GLU A 248 5.37 -3.00 3.02
N ILE A 249 5.28 -3.24 1.71
CA ILE A 249 4.19 -2.74 0.87
C ILE A 249 2.86 -3.34 1.31
N GLU A 250 2.80 -4.65 1.59
CA GLU A 250 1.59 -5.33 2.09
C GLU A 250 1.15 -4.82 3.46
N LYS A 251 2.10 -4.58 4.38
CA LYS A 251 1.82 -3.97 5.68
C LYS A 251 1.29 -2.55 5.55
N MET A 252 1.87 -1.77 4.63
CA MET A 252 1.37 -0.41 4.35
C MET A 252 -0.05 -0.45 3.79
N ALA A 253 -0.31 -1.31 2.80
CA ALA A 253 -1.63 -1.47 2.20
C ALA A 253 -2.68 -1.87 3.25
N SER A 254 -2.45 -2.97 3.97
CA SER A 254 -3.38 -3.46 4.99
C SER A 254 -3.58 -2.47 6.14
N GLY A 255 -2.50 -1.81 6.59
CA GLY A 255 -2.59 -0.78 7.63
C GLY A 255 -3.39 0.45 7.19
N THR A 256 -3.23 0.89 5.94
CA THR A 256 -3.98 2.02 5.36
C THR A 256 -5.46 1.65 5.20
N GLN A 257 -5.75 0.47 4.63
CA GLN A 257 -7.11 -0.04 4.47
C GLN A 257 -7.85 -0.13 5.80
N LYS A 258 -7.19 -0.69 6.82
CA LYS A 258 -7.75 -0.79 8.17
C LYS A 258 -8.09 0.60 8.74
N LYS A 259 -7.12 1.52 8.73
CA LYS A 259 -7.31 2.86 9.30
C LYS A 259 -8.38 3.68 8.59
N ILE A 260 -8.42 3.64 7.25
CA ILE A 260 -9.48 4.30 6.47
C ILE A 260 -10.83 3.65 6.77
N GLY A 261 -10.91 2.32 6.84
CA GLY A 261 -12.15 1.63 7.19
C GLY A 261 -12.65 1.95 8.61
N GLU A 262 -11.75 2.06 9.59
CA GLU A 262 -12.07 2.50 10.95
C GLU A 262 -12.57 3.95 10.97
N LEU A 263 -11.85 4.86 10.30
CA LEU A 263 -12.23 6.27 10.20
C LEU A 263 -13.56 6.45 9.48
N TYR A 264 -13.84 5.66 8.44
CA TYR A 264 -15.12 5.66 7.74
C TYR A 264 -16.26 5.26 8.68
N LYS A 265 -16.09 4.18 9.46
CA LYS A 265 -17.10 3.75 10.45
C LYS A 265 -17.34 4.81 11.52
N GLU A 266 -16.28 5.41 12.05
CA GLU A 266 -16.38 6.52 13.01
C GLU A 266 -17.11 7.73 12.41
N THR A 267 -16.82 8.04 11.15
CA THR A 267 -17.47 9.11 10.40
C THR A 267 -18.98 8.85 10.28
N VAL A 268 -19.37 7.65 9.87
CA VAL A 268 -20.78 7.23 9.78
C VAL A 268 -21.49 7.37 11.14
N ILE A 269 -20.91 6.84 12.21
CA ILE A 269 -21.49 6.91 13.56
C ILE A 269 -21.63 8.36 14.02
N THR A 270 -20.60 9.18 13.76
CA THR A 270 -20.60 10.59 14.16
C THR A 270 -21.66 11.38 13.40
N LEU A 271 -21.82 11.14 12.09
CA LEU A 271 -22.85 11.79 11.29
C LEU A 271 -24.25 11.41 11.75
N GLU A 272 -24.50 10.12 12.01
CA GLU A 272 -25.77 9.65 12.56
C GLU A 272 -26.07 10.29 13.91
N THR A 273 -25.08 10.33 14.80
CA THR A 273 -25.22 10.95 16.12
C THR A 273 -25.58 12.43 16.00
N ARG A 274 -24.94 13.17 15.09
CA ARG A 274 -25.24 14.59 14.87
C ARG A 274 -26.64 14.82 14.32
N ARG A 275 -27.10 13.92 13.44
CA ARG A 275 -28.46 13.93 12.92
C ARG A 275 -29.47 13.68 14.04
N GLU A 276 -29.28 12.62 14.82
CA GLU A 276 -30.15 12.23 15.94
C GLU A 276 -30.23 13.34 17.01
N GLU A 277 -29.08 13.91 17.41
CA GLU A 277 -29.03 15.05 18.33
C GLU A 277 -29.82 16.26 17.79
N ALA A 278 -29.71 16.52 16.48
CA ALA A 278 -30.38 17.64 15.85
C ALA A 278 -31.90 17.46 15.86
N LEU A 279 -32.37 16.34 15.32
CA LEU A 279 -33.80 16.03 15.22
C LEU A 279 -34.44 15.88 16.60
N LYS A 280 -33.73 15.30 17.58
CA LYS A 280 -34.19 15.24 18.96
C LYS A 280 -34.37 16.63 19.58
N SER A 281 -33.39 17.51 19.44
CA SER A 281 -33.46 18.87 20.01
C SER A 281 -34.64 19.66 19.43
N ILE A 282 -34.90 19.50 18.13
CA ILE A 282 -36.01 20.14 17.43
C ILE A 282 -37.34 19.52 17.86
N SER A 283 -37.41 18.18 17.95
CA SER A 283 -38.60 17.45 18.38
C SER A 283 -39.01 17.78 19.82
N ASP A 284 -38.06 17.86 20.75
CA ASP A 284 -38.32 18.20 22.14
C ASP A 284 -38.95 19.61 22.22
N LEU A 285 -38.41 20.58 21.48
CA LEU A 285 -38.99 21.92 21.38
C LEU A 285 -40.38 21.92 20.73
N ARG A 286 -40.60 21.06 19.73
CA ARG A 286 -41.92 20.90 19.09
C ARG A 286 -42.97 20.37 20.08
N ILE A 287 -42.59 19.43 20.95
CA ILE A 287 -43.46 18.91 22.02
C ILE A 287 -43.86 20.05 22.97
N GLU A 288 -42.94 20.93 23.33
CA GLU A 288 -43.24 22.08 24.17
C GLU A 288 -44.20 23.11 23.55
N ILE A 289 -44.33 23.11 22.21
CA ILE A 289 -45.22 24.01 21.46
C ILE A 289 -46.58 23.33 21.21
N THR A 290 -46.57 22.04 20.86
CA THR A 290 -47.75 21.35 20.30
C THR A 290 -48.27 20.19 21.14
N GLY A 291 -47.46 19.65 22.05
CA GLY A 291 -47.68 18.36 22.71
C GLY A 291 -47.21 17.15 21.90
N GLU A 292 -46.76 17.33 20.66
CA GLU A 292 -46.39 16.25 19.75
C GLU A 292 -44.96 16.42 19.17
N GLY A 293 -44.20 15.33 19.14
CA GLY A 293 -42.83 15.31 18.62
C GLY A 293 -42.72 14.91 17.15
N LEU A 294 -41.53 15.06 16.59
CA LEU A 294 -41.19 14.53 15.27
C LEU A 294 -40.91 13.03 15.36
N GLN A 295 -41.08 12.34 14.24
CA GLN A 295 -40.71 10.92 14.09
C GLN A 295 -39.71 10.79 12.95
N TRP A 296 -38.67 9.97 13.16
CA TRP A 296 -37.65 9.69 12.17
C TRP A 296 -37.05 8.30 12.38
N GLU A 297 -36.56 7.73 11.28
CA GLU A 297 -35.82 6.48 11.28
C GLU A 297 -34.31 6.76 11.20
N THR A 298 -33.53 5.75 11.56
CA THR A 298 -32.07 5.80 11.48
C THR A 298 -31.65 5.85 10.02
N LEU A 299 -30.68 6.72 9.68
CA LEU A 299 -30.30 6.98 8.29
C LEU A 299 -29.13 6.09 7.82
N LEU A 300 -28.05 6.05 8.60
CA LEU A 300 -26.76 5.50 8.15
C LEU A 300 -26.36 4.18 8.82
N VAL A 301 -26.96 3.86 9.97
CA VAL A 301 -26.65 2.65 10.75
C VAL A 301 -27.89 1.78 10.80
N GLU A 302 -27.86 0.59 10.20
CA GLU A 302 -28.94 -0.38 10.41
C GLU A 302 -28.99 -0.75 11.89
N ARG A 303 -30.18 -0.63 12.51
CA ARG A 303 -30.37 -1.15 13.87
C ARG A 303 -30.21 -2.68 13.81
N PRO A 304 -29.44 -3.28 14.74
CA PRO A 304 -29.24 -4.73 14.78
C PRO A 304 -30.54 -5.52 14.94
#